data_AF-A0A8E2E065-F1
#
_entry.id   AF-A0A8E2E065-F1
#
_cell.length_a   1.000
_cell.length_b   1.000
_cell.length_c   1.000
_cell.angle_alpha   90.00
_cell.angle_beta   90.00
_cell.angle_gamma   90.00
#
_symmetry.space_group_name_H-M   'P 1'
#
loop_
_entity.id
_entity.type
_entity.pdbx_description
1 polymer ?
#
loop_
_entity_poly.entity_id
_entity_poly.type
_entity_poly.pdbx_seq_one_letter_code
_entity_poly.pdbx_strand_id
1 'polypeptide(L)'
;ASLSVRPDIVVGYSLGEYAALHVAGIISASEAIFLVGKSAKILQARCQVGSHKMLAVRASVKQIEQITFKIVCINRPKEIVFSGPVAEISALVPILKANGYKCYTLDVAFAFHSAQTDPMLDKF
;
A
#
# COMPACT_ATOMS: atom_id res chain seq x y z
N ALA A 1 -19.68 -19.45 7.39
CA ALA A 1 -20.32 -18.13 7.36
C ALA A 1 -21.71 -18.25 7.99
N SER A 2 -22.06 -17.39 8.95
CA SER A 2 -23.32 -17.47 9.71
C SER A 2 -24.57 -17.10 8.90
N LEU A 3 -24.40 -16.39 7.77
CA LEU A 3 -25.48 -15.98 6.87
C LEU A 3 -25.58 -16.83 5.59
N SER A 4 -24.86 -17.95 5.52
CA SER A 4 -24.84 -18.86 4.36
C SER A 4 -24.45 -18.24 3.00
N VAL A 5 -23.93 -17.00 2.99
CA VAL A 5 -23.37 -16.38 1.79
C VAL A 5 -22.08 -17.09 1.40
N ARG A 6 -21.99 -17.48 0.12
CA ARG A 6 -20.78 -18.06 -0.49
C ARG A 6 -20.41 -17.23 -1.72
N PRO A 7 -19.22 -16.59 -1.75
CA PRO A 7 -18.80 -15.81 -2.90
C PRO A 7 -18.35 -16.71 -4.05
N ASP A 8 -18.70 -16.35 -5.29
CA ASP A 8 -18.14 -16.98 -6.49
C ASP A 8 -16.70 -16.50 -6.77
N ILE A 9 -16.40 -15.25 -6.40
CA ILE A 9 -15.10 -14.59 -6.60
C ILE A 9 -14.77 -13.77 -5.35
N VAL A 10 -13.50 -13.76 -4.96
CA VAL A 10 -12.95 -12.90 -3.91
C VAL A 10 -11.81 -12.05 -4.45
N VAL A 11 -11.71 -10.81 -3.98
CA VAL A 11 -10.63 -9.89 -4.31
C VAL A 11 -10.14 -9.27 -3.01
N GLY A 12 -8.84 -9.40 -2.75
CA GLY A 12 -8.16 -8.72 -1.66
C GLY A 12 -7.38 -7.52 -2.19
N TYR A 13 -7.23 -6.50 -1.36
CA TYR A 13 -6.43 -5.33 -1.68
C TYR A 13 -5.35 -5.15 -0.63
N SER A 14 -4.07 -5.22 -1.02
CA SER A 14 -2.93 -5.10 -0.11
C SER A 14 -3.08 -6.13 1.03
N LEU A 15 -3.10 -5.69 2.30
CA LEU A 15 -3.33 -6.57 3.46
C LEU A 15 -4.61 -7.43 3.36
N GLY A 16 -5.63 -6.97 2.63
CA GLY A 16 -6.87 -7.71 2.42
C GLY A 16 -6.70 -9.02 1.65
N GLU A 17 -5.59 -9.22 0.94
CA GLU A 17 -5.31 -10.47 0.22
C GLU A 17 -5.21 -11.67 1.17
N TYR A 18 -4.65 -11.52 2.37
CA TYR A 18 -4.62 -12.61 3.37
C TYR A 18 -6.03 -13.08 3.77
N ALA A 19 -6.96 -12.13 3.93
CA ALA A 19 -8.36 -12.46 4.22
C ALA A 19 -9.04 -13.10 3.00
N ALA A 20 -8.77 -12.60 1.79
CA ALA A 20 -9.30 -13.19 0.56
C ALA A 20 -8.81 -14.64 0.37
N LEU A 21 -7.52 -14.92 0.62
CA LEU A 21 -6.95 -16.27 0.59
C LEU A 21 -7.65 -17.20 1.58
N HIS A 22 -7.97 -16.70 2.78
CA HIS A 22 -8.73 -17.47 3.76
C HIS A 22 -10.16 -17.78 3.27
N VAL A 23 -10.88 -16.77 2.77
CA VAL A 23 -12.25 -16.95 2.26
C VAL A 23 -12.26 -17.89 1.03
N ALA A 24 -11.23 -17.86 0.21
CA ALA A 24 -11.03 -18.78 -0.91
C ALA A 24 -10.69 -20.22 -0.48
N GLY A 25 -10.44 -20.46 0.82
CA GLY A 25 -10.07 -21.78 1.34
C GLY A 25 -8.62 -22.19 1.06
N ILE A 26 -7.76 -21.25 0.66
CA ILE A 26 -6.35 -21.51 0.35
C ILE A 26 -5.51 -21.62 1.63
N ILE A 27 -5.83 -20.79 2.63
CA ILE A 27 -5.20 -20.82 3.95
C ILE A 27 -6.24 -20.82 5.07
N SER A 28 -5.89 -21.39 6.22
CA SER A 28 -6.67 -21.30 7.45
C SER A 28 -6.65 -19.86 8.01
N ALA A 29 -7.62 -19.55 8.87
CA ALA A 29 -7.65 -18.27 9.57
C ALA A 29 -6.41 -18.07 10.46
N SER A 30 -5.92 -19.14 11.09
CA SER A 30 -4.71 -19.11 11.91
C SER A 30 -3.46 -18.80 11.07
N GLU A 31 -3.34 -19.37 9.88
CA GLU A 31 -2.24 -19.05 8.95
C GLU A 31 -2.30 -17.60 8.49
N ALA A 32 -3.48 -17.09 8.12
CA ALA A 32 -3.64 -15.70 7.73
C ALA A 32 -3.19 -14.74 8.85
N ILE A 33 -3.64 -14.98 10.09
CA ILE A 33 -3.25 -14.18 11.26
C ILE A 33 -1.76 -14.29 11.54
N PHE A 34 -1.20 -15.51 11.47
CA PHE A 34 0.22 -15.76 11.71
C PHE A 34 1.10 -15.03 10.70
N LEU A 35 0.80 -15.14 9.41
CA LEU A 35 1.56 -14.49 8.34
C LEU A 35 1.52 -12.97 8.47
N VAL A 36 0.35 -12.39 8.72
CA VAL A 36 0.20 -10.94 8.94
C VAL A 36 1.00 -10.50 10.17
N GLY A 37 0.89 -11.23 11.28
CA GLY A 37 1.62 -10.93 12.51
C GLY A 37 3.14 -11.04 12.35
N LYS A 38 3.64 -12.07 11.67
CA LYS A 38 5.06 -12.24 11.36
C LYS A 38 5.56 -11.09 10.48
N SER A 39 4.81 -10.73 9.44
CA SER A 39 5.12 -9.62 8.54
C SER A 39 5.24 -8.29 9.28
N ALA A 40 4.27 -7.98 10.16
CA ALA A 40 4.29 -6.76 10.96
C ALA A 40 5.50 -6.69 11.90
N LYS A 41 5.87 -7.80 12.53
CA LYS A 41 7.06 -7.88 13.40
C LYS A 41 8.35 -7.64 12.61
N ILE A 42 8.49 -8.24 11.42
CA ILE A 42 9.67 -8.03 10.57
C ILE A 42 9.74 -6.57 10.13
N LEU A 43 8.61 -6.00 9.69
CA LEU A 43 8.52 -4.61 9.27
C LEU A 43 8.98 -3.66 10.39
N GLN A 44 8.46 -3.82 11.60
CA GLN A 44 8.85 -3.01 12.76
C GLN A 44 10.33 -3.17 13.13
N ALA A 45 10.88 -4.38 12.98
CA ALA A 45 12.27 -4.67 13.34
C ALA A 45 13.29 -4.20 12.29
N ARG A 46 12.87 -4.02 11.03
CA ARG A 46 13.78 -3.77 9.90
C ARG A 46 13.58 -2.41 9.25
N CYS A 47 12.41 -1.80 9.41
CA CYS A 47 12.06 -0.55 8.75
C CYS A 47 11.94 0.57 9.77
N GLN A 48 12.41 1.77 9.40
CA GLN A 48 12.33 2.94 10.25
C GLN A 48 10.99 3.67 10.06
N VAL A 49 10.17 3.73 11.11
CA VAL A 49 8.93 4.53 11.13
C VAL A 49 9.26 5.99 10.81
N GLY A 50 8.45 6.62 9.95
CA GLY A 50 8.57 8.03 9.59
C GLY A 50 9.70 8.36 8.60
N SER A 51 10.49 7.39 8.15
CA SER A 51 11.50 7.62 7.10
C SER A 51 10.88 7.83 5.71
N HIS A 52 9.71 7.24 5.48
CA HIS A 52 8.96 7.30 4.22
C HIS A 52 7.49 7.63 4.48
N LYS A 53 6.78 8.08 3.44
CA LYS A 53 5.34 8.33 3.48
C LYS A 53 4.67 7.96 2.17
N MET A 54 3.34 7.84 2.24
CA MET A 54 2.48 7.63 1.08
C MET A 54 1.65 8.87 0.79
N LEU A 55 1.46 9.18 -0.49
CA LEU A 55 0.71 10.34 -0.97
C LEU A 55 -0.33 9.90 -1.99
N ALA A 56 -1.61 10.01 -1.65
CA ALA A 56 -2.69 9.84 -2.60
C ALA A 56 -2.86 11.12 -3.44
N VAL A 57 -2.99 10.95 -4.76
CA VAL A 57 -3.12 12.04 -5.73
C VAL A 57 -4.32 11.77 -6.61
N ARG A 58 -5.19 12.78 -6.78
CA ARG A 58 -6.31 12.72 -7.72
C ARG A 58 -5.82 12.95 -9.15
N ALA A 59 -5.22 11.93 -9.73
CA ALA A 59 -4.77 11.89 -11.10
C ALA A 59 -4.88 10.46 -11.66
N SER A 60 -4.97 10.36 -12.98
CA SER A 60 -4.75 9.10 -13.70
C SER A 60 -3.26 8.88 -13.94
N VAL A 61 -2.86 7.62 -14.19
CA VAL A 61 -1.48 7.27 -14.57
C VAL A 61 -1.02 8.12 -15.75
N LYS A 62 -1.86 8.26 -16.79
CA LYS A 62 -1.53 9.05 -17.98
C LYS A 62 -1.23 10.52 -17.69
N GLN A 63 -1.93 11.12 -16.71
CA GLN A 63 -1.75 12.53 -16.37
C GLN A 63 -0.40 12.82 -15.68
N ILE A 64 0.20 11.81 -15.06
CA ILE A 64 1.40 11.94 -14.23
C ILE A 64 2.56 11.09 -14.74
N GLU A 65 2.48 10.57 -15.98
CA GLU A 65 3.53 9.79 -16.64
C GLU A 65 4.90 10.50 -16.63
N GLN A 66 4.90 11.84 -16.65
CA GLN A 66 6.11 12.66 -16.62
C GLN A 66 6.73 12.82 -15.22
N ILE A 67 6.05 12.33 -14.17
CA ILE A 67 6.53 12.42 -12.79
C ILE A 67 7.39 11.19 -12.49
N THR A 68 8.68 11.40 -12.23
CA THR A 68 9.65 10.35 -11.90
C THR A 68 9.49 9.88 -10.44
N PHE A 69 8.30 9.40 -10.07
CA PHE A 69 8.03 8.79 -8.78
C PHE A 69 7.31 7.46 -8.95
N LYS A 70 7.63 6.49 -8.09
CA LYS A 70 7.00 5.16 -8.12
C LYS A 70 5.54 5.25 -7.70
N ILE A 71 4.64 4.94 -8.63
CA ILE A 71 3.23 4.67 -8.33
C ILE A 71 3.17 3.31 -7.65
N VAL A 72 2.65 3.27 -6.44
CA VAL A 72 2.52 2.03 -5.66
C VAL A 72 1.11 1.48 -5.63
N CYS A 73 0.12 2.32 -5.91
CA CYS A 73 -1.26 1.91 -5.98
C CYS A 73 -2.04 2.72 -7.02
N ILE A 74 -2.97 2.06 -7.69
CA ILE A 74 -4.00 2.68 -8.53
C ILE A 74 -5.34 2.31 -7.90
N ASN A 75 -5.86 3.18 -7.03
CA ASN A 75 -7.12 2.94 -6.33
C ASN A 75 -8.32 3.06 -7.29
N ARG A 76 -8.25 4.01 -8.22
CA ARG A 76 -9.31 4.34 -9.19
C ARG A 76 -8.67 4.88 -10.47
N PRO A 77 -9.41 4.96 -11.60
CA PRO A 77 -8.88 5.55 -12.84
C PRO A 77 -8.29 6.97 -12.70
N LYS A 78 -8.72 7.73 -11.68
CA LYS A 78 -8.22 9.08 -11.37
C LYS A 78 -7.74 9.21 -9.91
N GLU A 79 -7.33 8.12 -9.29
CA GLU A 79 -6.77 8.13 -7.95
C GLU A 79 -5.63 7.13 -7.84
N ILE A 80 -4.44 7.67 -7.60
CA ILE A 80 -3.20 6.92 -7.49
C ILE A 80 -2.52 7.24 -6.17
N VAL A 81 -1.55 6.40 -5.78
CA VAL A 81 -0.74 6.62 -4.59
C VAL A 81 0.73 6.53 -4.97
N PHE A 82 1.49 7.54 -4.58
CA PHE A 82 2.94 7.50 -4.55
C PHE A 82 3.44 7.08 -3.17
N SER A 83 4.65 6.55 -3.12
CA SER A 83 5.35 6.33 -1.86
C SER A 83 6.84 6.57 -2.03
N GLY A 84 7.49 7.04 -0.97
CA GLY A 84 8.93 7.29 -1.00
C GLY A 84 9.41 7.97 0.27
N PRO A 85 10.70 8.33 0.33
CA PRO A 85 11.28 9.07 1.44
C PRO A 85 10.49 10.34 1.75
N VAL A 86 10.41 10.70 3.03
CA VAL A 86 9.63 11.88 3.45
C VAL A 86 10.06 13.14 2.74
N ALA A 87 11.37 13.36 2.58
CA ALA A 87 11.90 14.54 1.91
C ALA A 87 11.45 14.63 0.45
N GLU A 88 11.54 13.54 -0.30
CA GLU A 88 11.18 13.48 -1.73
C GLU A 88 9.68 13.70 -1.94
N ILE A 89 8.83 13.00 -1.18
CA ILE A 89 7.38 13.18 -1.28
C ILE A 89 6.97 14.58 -0.80
N SER A 90 7.65 15.15 0.22
CA SER A 90 7.41 16.56 0.63
C SER A 90 7.73 17.55 -0.49
N ALA A 91 8.79 17.32 -1.25
CA ALA A 91 9.18 18.19 -2.38
C ALA A 91 8.20 18.03 -3.58
N LEU A 92 7.62 16.85 -3.77
CA LEU A 92 6.67 16.58 -4.85
C LEU A 92 5.30 17.25 -4.64
N VAL A 93 4.80 17.30 -3.39
CA VAL A 93 3.48 17.87 -3.07
C VAL A 93 3.25 19.29 -3.63
N PRO A 94 4.13 20.29 -3.43
CA PRO A 94 3.90 21.62 -3.97
C PRO A 94 3.88 21.64 -5.50
N ILE A 95 4.71 20.83 -6.17
CA ILE A 95 4.74 20.71 -7.63
C ILE A 95 3.39 20.18 -8.15
N LEU A 96 2.88 19.11 -7.54
CA LEU A 96 1.58 18.55 -7.90
C LEU A 96 0.44 19.54 -7.67
N LYS A 97 0.46 20.25 -6.55
CA LYS A 97 -0.56 21.26 -6.23
C LYS A 97 -0.51 22.45 -7.20
N ALA A 98 0.67 22.90 -7.59
CA ALA A 98 0.84 23.96 -8.59
C ALA A 98 0.28 23.57 -9.96
N ASN A 99 0.34 22.29 -10.31
CA ASN A 99 -0.28 21.73 -11.51
C ASN A 99 -1.78 21.39 -11.33
N GLY A 100 -2.41 21.82 -10.24
CA GLY A 100 -3.85 21.69 -9.99
C GLY A 100 -4.29 20.34 -9.42
N TYR A 101 -3.37 19.44 -9.07
CA TYR A 101 -3.74 18.14 -8.48
C TYR A 101 -4.07 18.24 -6.98
N LYS A 102 -5.12 17.52 -6.57
CA LYS A 102 -5.43 17.33 -5.14
C LYS A 102 -4.57 16.20 -4.58
N CYS A 103 -3.88 16.48 -3.48
CA CYS A 103 -2.94 15.57 -2.83
C CYS A 103 -3.33 15.37 -1.36
N TYR A 104 -3.26 14.13 -0.88
CA TYR A 104 -3.61 13.73 0.48
C TYR A 104 -2.51 12.81 1.04
N THR A 105 -1.87 13.22 2.13
CA THR A 105 -0.93 12.34 2.84
C THR A 105 -1.73 11.25 3.55
N LEU A 106 -1.31 10.00 3.41
CA LEU A 106 -1.91 8.89 4.13
C LEU A 106 -1.32 8.77 5.53
N ASP A 107 -2.18 8.56 6.52
CA ASP A 107 -1.78 8.35 7.91
C ASP A 107 -1.38 6.89 8.12
N VAL A 108 -0.12 6.59 7.79
CA VAL A 108 0.47 5.25 7.89
C VAL A 108 1.89 5.35 8.45
N ALA A 109 2.29 4.38 9.28
CA ALA A 109 3.62 4.35 9.90
C ALA A 109 4.75 4.05 8.90
N PHE A 110 4.42 3.40 7.78
CA PHE A 110 5.35 2.95 6.75
C PHE A 110 4.77 3.26 5.35
N ALA A 111 5.66 3.48 4.39
CA ALA A 111 5.38 3.47 2.97
C ALA A 111 5.38 2.03 2.45
N PHE A 112 4.20 1.41 2.41
CA PHE A 112 4.03 0.08 1.85
C PHE A 112 4.25 0.05 0.33
N HIS A 113 4.54 -1.15 -0.21
CA HIS A 113 4.76 -1.38 -1.65
C HIS A 113 5.94 -0.58 -2.22
N SER A 114 6.89 -0.21 -1.36
CA SER A 114 8.00 0.70 -1.64
C SER A 114 9.34 0.04 -1.30
N ALA A 115 10.45 0.67 -1.70
CA ALA A 115 11.78 0.19 -1.31
C ALA A 115 12.00 0.16 0.22
N GLN A 116 11.19 0.90 0.99
CA GLN A 116 11.23 0.83 2.46
C GLN A 116 10.94 -0.59 2.96
N THR A 117 10.15 -1.37 2.23
CA THR A 117 9.76 -2.73 2.62
C THR A 117 10.78 -3.81 2.22
N ASP A 118 11.75 -3.51 1.35
CA ASP A 118 12.71 -4.49 0.83
C ASP A 118 13.52 -5.21 1.93
N PRO A 119 13.96 -4.57 3.04
CA PRO A 119 14.65 -5.25 4.12
C PRO A 119 13.85 -6.37 4.82
N MET A 120 12.54 -6.48 4.55
CA MET A 120 11.73 -7.58 5.07
C MET A 120 11.94 -8.88 4.29
N LEU A 121 12.35 -8.81 3.02
CA LEU A 121 12.36 -9.94 2.09
C LEU A 121 13.39 -11.01 2.48
N ASP A 122 14.53 -10.62 3.04
CA ASP A 122 15.58 -11.55 3.48
C ASP A 122 15.14 -12.48 4.63
N LYS A 123 14.04 -12.15 5.31
CA LYS A 123 13.53 -12.86 6.49
C LYS A 123 12.16 -13.51 6.28
N PHE A 124 11.61 -13.41 5.07
CA PHE A 124 10.27 -13.88 4.78
C PHE A 124 10.19 -15.40 4.73
#